data_AF-A0A1D2AA84-F1
#
_entry.id   AF-A0A1D2AA84-F1
#
_cell.length_a   1.000
_cell.length_b   1.000
_cell.length_c   1.000
_cell.angle_alpha   90.00
_cell.angle_beta   90.00
_cell.angle_gamma   90.00
#
_symmetry.space_group_name_H-M   'P 1'
#
loop_
_entity.id
_entity.type
_entity.pdbx_description
1 polymer ?
#
loop_
_entity_poly.entity_id
_entity_poly.type
_entity_poly.pdbx_seq_one_letter_code
_entity_poly.pdbx_strand_id
1 'polypeptide(L)'
;MQMSSRLHHGPCGRPNALHGVHTKCCRLAGPFLSVNGRQQRPVARQAETKGPQVVRKLPVSGGAQLLLQLLQAKDPAAYARANVDLYQEEFFQSSWAFIAMAEREGSKEVVQELHKAMRIAMDAKQASLRPELQLMNLLMAAPDGPARAKIWAQFTEGDKAPLDGAFFTRVLARFSKDVASGASGTQKDKNLQDRLRRILSESSIYFPT
;
A
#
# COMPACT_ATOMS: atom_id res chain seq x y z
N MET A 1 21.16 54.71 13.18
CA MET A 1 20.51 54.29 14.45
C MET A 1 20.93 52.84 14.70
N GLN A 2 21.96 52.62 15.52
CA GLN A 2 21.87 52.15 16.94
C GLN A 2 21.17 50.78 17.04
N MET A 3 21.93 49.68 17.15
CA MET A 3 22.38 49.02 18.40
C MET A 3 21.27 48.24 19.13
N SER A 4 21.42 46.92 19.23
CA SER A 4 21.58 46.24 20.54
C SER A 4 21.82 44.73 20.39
N SER A 5 23.03 44.32 20.75
CA SER A 5 23.36 43.01 21.29
C SER A 5 22.93 42.94 22.76
N ARG A 6 22.60 41.75 23.30
CA ARG A 6 23.19 41.22 24.55
C ARG A 6 22.64 39.84 24.95
N LEU A 7 23.62 38.97 25.23
CA LEU A 7 23.57 37.77 26.06
C LEU A 7 23.20 38.10 27.52
N HIS A 8 22.66 37.13 28.27
CA HIS A 8 23.04 36.93 29.66
C HIS A 8 22.86 35.47 30.15
N HIS A 9 23.89 35.02 30.85
CA HIS A 9 24.09 33.77 31.61
C HIS A 9 23.28 33.72 32.93
N GLY A 10 22.85 32.48 33.30
CA GLY A 10 22.67 31.80 34.63
C GLY A 10 22.46 32.58 35.95
N PRO A 11 22.54 31.95 37.15
CA PRO A 11 22.81 30.53 37.47
C PRO A 11 22.03 29.93 38.70
N CYS A 12 22.34 28.67 39.02
CA CYS A 12 22.45 28.04 40.36
C CYS A 12 21.23 27.79 41.29
N GLY A 13 21.08 26.50 41.65
CA GLY A 13 20.43 26.01 42.88
C GLY A 13 20.58 24.49 43.05
N ARG A 14 21.66 24.03 43.70
CA ARG A 14 21.86 22.70 44.37
C ARG A 14 21.70 22.92 45.91
N PRO A 15 21.76 21.93 46.86
CA PRO A 15 22.28 20.54 46.81
C PRO A 15 21.52 19.49 47.70
N ASN A 16 22.19 18.35 47.97
CA ASN A 16 22.03 17.29 49.01
C ASN A 16 21.18 16.05 48.66
N ALA A 17 21.60 14.79 48.89
CA ALA A 17 22.81 14.15 49.45
C ALA A 17 22.85 12.69 48.91
N LEU A 18 23.97 12.15 48.38
CA LEU A 18 24.99 11.28 49.04
C LEU A 18 24.40 10.23 50.00
N HIS A 19 24.33 8.94 49.62
CA HIS A 19 25.38 7.88 49.70
C HIS A 19 25.48 7.16 51.06
N GLY A 20 25.55 5.82 51.01
CA GLY A 20 26.19 4.97 52.02
C GLY A 20 25.24 4.38 53.06
N VAL A 21 24.74 3.14 52.98
CA VAL A 21 25.41 1.82 53.04
C VAL A 21 25.85 1.42 54.47
N HIS A 22 25.38 0.21 54.83
CA HIS A 22 25.93 -0.79 55.76
C HIS A 22 25.43 -0.90 57.23
N THR A 23 24.73 -2.03 57.46
CA THR A 23 24.80 -2.97 58.62
C THR A 23 24.25 -2.52 59.99
N LYS A 24 23.61 -3.35 60.83
CA LYS A 24 23.70 -4.80 61.10
C LYS A 24 22.54 -5.22 62.03
N CYS A 25 22.15 -6.49 61.95
CA CYS A 25 21.77 -7.38 63.07
C CYS A 25 20.42 -7.25 63.83
N CYS A 26 19.59 -8.30 63.63
CA CYS A 26 19.25 -9.37 64.61
C CYS A 26 17.79 -9.55 65.10
N ARG A 27 17.29 -10.78 64.83
CA ARG A 27 16.33 -11.65 65.59
C ARG A 27 14.87 -11.14 65.70
N LEU A 28 13.82 -11.95 65.51
CA LEU A 28 13.50 -13.31 65.98
C LEU A 28 12.61 -14.01 64.92
N ALA A 29 12.94 -15.20 64.40
CA ALA A 29 12.59 -16.54 64.89
C ALA A 29 11.07 -16.81 65.01
N GLY A 30 10.54 -17.56 64.04
CA GLY A 30 9.26 -18.28 64.07
C GLY A 30 9.28 -19.40 63.02
N PRO A 31 9.04 -20.67 63.38
CA PRO A 31 9.25 -21.83 62.50
C PRO A 31 8.06 -22.05 61.55
N PHE A 32 8.31 -22.27 60.26
CA PHE A 32 8.49 -23.59 59.63
C PHE A 32 7.15 -24.30 59.35
N LEU A 33 6.55 -24.01 58.19
CA LEU A 33 5.67 -24.93 57.49
C LEU A 33 6.35 -25.37 56.18
N SER A 34 6.41 -26.68 56.02
CA SER A 34 7.21 -27.42 55.06
C SER A 34 6.63 -27.38 53.65
N VAL A 35 7.41 -26.80 52.74
CA VAL A 35 7.78 -27.28 51.38
C VAL A 35 6.77 -28.20 50.66
N ASN A 36 6.04 -27.60 49.71
CA ASN A 36 5.77 -28.24 48.42
C ASN A 36 6.81 -27.73 47.41
N GLY A 37 7.58 -28.65 46.85
CA GLY A 37 8.72 -28.34 46.00
C GLY A 37 8.39 -28.25 44.50
N ARG A 38 9.10 -27.31 43.86
CA ARG A 38 9.48 -27.21 42.42
C ARG A 38 8.35 -26.78 41.45
N GLN A 39 8.47 -25.73 40.64
CA GLN A 39 9.55 -24.80 40.32
C GLN A 39 8.87 -23.54 39.75
N GLN A 40 9.16 -22.36 40.30
CA GLN A 40 8.86 -21.06 39.68
C GLN A 40 10.16 -20.42 39.19
N ARG A 41 10.12 -19.85 37.99
CA ARG A 41 10.82 -18.64 37.50
C ARG A 41 10.35 -18.37 36.06
N PRO A 42 10.40 -17.13 35.55
CA PRO A 42 10.23 -15.83 36.19
C PRO A 42 9.16 -14.96 35.48
N VAL A 43 8.78 -13.89 36.16
CA VAL A 43 7.95 -12.79 35.64
C VAL A 43 8.68 -12.06 34.51
N ALA A 44 8.04 -11.94 33.35
CA ALA A 44 8.33 -10.93 32.35
C ALA A 44 7.08 -10.06 32.15
N ARG A 45 7.15 -8.84 32.68
CA ARG A 45 6.33 -7.71 32.21
C ARG A 45 6.59 -7.57 30.71
N GLN A 46 5.58 -7.78 29.88
CA GLN A 46 5.56 -7.21 28.55
C GLN A 46 4.59 -6.04 28.54
N ALA A 47 5.13 -4.95 28.01
CA ALA A 47 4.58 -3.61 28.01
C ALA A 47 3.27 -3.53 27.24
N GLU A 48 2.42 -2.60 27.67
CA GLU A 48 1.42 -1.98 26.83
C GLU A 48 2.04 -1.57 25.49
N THR A 49 1.55 -2.15 24.40
CA THR A 49 1.36 -1.40 23.17
C THR A 49 -0.14 -1.40 22.91
N LYS A 50 -0.81 -0.38 23.47
CA LYS A 50 -2.13 0.07 23.02
C LYS A 50 -2.00 0.50 21.56
N GLY A 51 -2.17 -0.43 20.63
CA GLY A 51 -2.57 -0.09 19.28
C GLY A 51 -4.02 0.38 19.32
N PRO A 52 -4.40 1.47 18.61
CA PRO A 52 -5.79 1.88 18.57
C PRO A 52 -6.60 0.80 17.84
N GLN A 53 -7.36 0.00 18.60
CA GLN A 53 -8.44 -0.80 18.05
C GLN A 53 -9.56 0.14 17.61
N VAL A 54 -9.51 0.57 16.35
CA VAL A 54 -10.68 1.11 15.66
C VAL A 54 -11.26 -0.02 14.82
N VAL A 55 -11.88 -0.99 15.49
CA VAL A 55 -12.81 -1.93 14.83
C VAL A 55 -14.13 -1.18 14.68
N ARG A 56 -14.19 -0.27 13.71
CA ARG A 56 -15.48 0.25 13.23
C ARG A 56 -16.08 -0.84 12.34
N LYS A 57 -17.26 -1.34 12.73
CA LYS A 57 -18.06 -2.27 11.94
C LYS A 57 -18.38 -1.61 10.61
N LEU A 58 -17.57 -1.90 9.60
CA LEU A 58 -17.86 -1.55 8.22
C LEU A 58 -18.98 -2.48 7.74
N PRO A 59 -20.01 -1.97 7.02
CA PRO A 59 -21.00 -2.84 6.41
C PRO A 59 -20.28 -3.79 5.47
N VAL A 60 -20.38 -5.09 5.76
CA VAL A 60 -19.59 -6.11 5.07
C VAL A 60 -20.24 -6.44 3.73
N SER A 61 -20.00 -5.60 2.73
CA SER A 61 -20.11 -6.04 1.34
C SER A 61 -18.98 -7.03 1.05
N GLY A 62 -19.17 -7.94 0.08
CA GLY A 62 -18.13 -8.93 -0.28
C GLY A 62 -16.76 -8.29 -0.56
N GLY A 63 -16.76 -7.07 -1.12
CA GLY A 63 -15.56 -6.28 -1.35
C GLY A 63 -14.84 -5.82 -0.07
N ALA A 64 -15.59 -5.41 0.95
CA ALA A 64 -15.04 -4.99 2.24
C ALA A 64 -14.34 -6.15 2.98
N GLN A 65 -14.95 -7.34 2.92
CA GLN A 65 -14.38 -8.53 3.55
C GLN A 65 -13.09 -8.97 2.85
N LEU A 66 -13.09 -8.95 1.52
CA LEU A 66 -11.91 -9.30 0.73
C LEU A 66 -10.75 -8.33 0.97
N LEU A 67 -11.04 -7.03 1.12
CA LEU A 67 -10.03 -6.02 1.44
C LEU A 67 -9.43 -6.24 2.83
N LEU A 68 -10.28 -6.55 3.82
CA LEU A 68 -9.82 -6.86 5.17
C LEU A 68 -8.93 -8.10 5.20
N GLN A 69 -9.30 -9.16 4.49
CA GLN A 69 -8.50 -10.38 4.38
C GLN A 69 -7.15 -10.11 3.71
N LEU A 70 -7.12 -9.28 2.67
CA LEU A 70 -5.89 -8.87 2.00
C LEU A 70 -4.95 -8.08 2.92
N LEU A 71 -5.50 -7.19 3.75
CA LEU A 71 -4.73 -6.42 4.75
C LEU A 71 -4.16 -7.29 5.87
N GLN A 72 -4.91 -8.32 6.27
CA GLN A 72 -4.51 -9.22 7.36
C GLN A 72 -3.63 -10.39 6.89
N ALA A 73 -3.49 -10.60 5.58
CA ALA A 73 -2.72 -11.70 5.04
C ALA A 73 -1.24 -11.59 5.43
N LYS A 74 -0.66 -12.70 5.86
CA LYS A 74 0.79 -12.80 6.15
C LYS A 74 1.64 -12.51 4.90
N ASP A 75 1.14 -12.93 3.73
CA ASP A 75 1.67 -12.58 2.42
C ASP A 75 0.52 -12.04 1.55
N PRO A 76 0.33 -10.70 1.51
CA PRO A 76 -0.73 -10.09 0.73
C PRO A 76 -0.60 -10.34 -0.77
N ALA A 77 0.62 -10.48 -1.29
CA ALA A 77 0.84 -10.71 -2.72
C ALA A 77 0.48 -12.14 -3.14
N ALA A 78 0.79 -13.13 -2.31
CA ALA A 78 0.33 -14.50 -2.53
C ALA A 78 -1.20 -14.60 -2.39
N TYR A 79 -1.77 -13.96 -1.36
CA TYR A 79 -3.22 -13.92 -1.18
C TYR A 79 -3.93 -13.31 -2.39
N ALA A 80 -3.40 -12.22 -2.94
CA ALA A 80 -3.99 -11.57 -4.10
C ALA A 80 -3.95 -12.43 -5.36
N ARG A 81 -2.84 -13.11 -5.62
CA ARG A 81 -2.74 -14.04 -6.76
C ARG A 81 -3.74 -15.19 -6.66
N ALA A 82 -3.96 -15.72 -5.46
CA ALA A 82 -4.90 -16.82 -5.23
C ALA A 82 -6.39 -16.42 -5.38
N ASN A 83 -6.71 -15.14 -5.27
CA ASN A 83 -8.09 -14.63 -5.25
C ASN A 83 -8.39 -13.65 -6.39
N VAL A 84 -7.66 -13.75 -7.50
CA VAL A 84 -7.69 -12.74 -8.58
C VAL A 84 -9.06 -12.57 -9.24
N ASP A 85 -9.88 -13.62 -9.24
CA ASP A 85 -11.24 -13.63 -9.79
C ASP A 85 -12.24 -12.87 -8.92
N LEU A 86 -11.91 -12.67 -7.64
CA LEU A 86 -12.73 -11.92 -6.69
C LEU A 86 -12.48 -10.41 -6.79
N TYR A 87 -11.40 -9.97 -7.45
CA TYR A 87 -11.12 -8.56 -7.72
C TYR A 87 -11.91 -8.06 -8.93
N GLN A 88 -13.19 -7.83 -8.70
CA GLN A 88 -14.14 -7.28 -9.67
C GLN A 88 -14.44 -5.81 -9.37
N GLU A 89 -15.23 -5.17 -10.22
CA GLU A 89 -15.57 -3.75 -10.10
C GLU A 89 -16.13 -3.40 -8.71
N GLU A 90 -17.02 -4.23 -8.17
CA GLU A 90 -17.65 -4.05 -6.85
C GLU A 90 -16.62 -3.98 -5.71
N PHE A 91 -15.56 -4.77 -5.79
CA PHE A 91 -14.45 -4.73 -4.84
C PHE A 91 -13.71 -3.39 -4.91
N PHE A 92 -13.38 -2.92 -6.12
CA PHE A 92 -12.65 -1.68 -6.30
C PHE A 92 -13.50 -0.45 -5.92
N GLN A 93 -14.79 -0.44 -6.27
CA GLN A 93 -15.75 0.59 -5.86
C GLN A 93 -15.84 0.68 -4.33
N SER A 94 -16.00 -0.46 -3.66
CA SER A 94 -16.06 -0.51 -2.19
C SER A 94 -14.74 -0.04 -1.56
N SER A 95 -13.60 -0.48 -2.10
CA SER A 95 -12.27 -0.12 -1.58
C SER A 95 -12.00 1.39 -1.69
N TRP A 96 -12.39 2.01 -2.81
CA TRP A 96 -12.28 3.47 -2.98
C TRP A 96 -13.16 4.24 -2.01
N ALA A 97 -14.37 3.75 -1.72
CA ALA A 97 -15.24 4.35 -0.71
C ALA A 97 -14.58 4.31 0.69
N PHE A 98 -13.89 3.22 1.04
CA PHE A 98 -13.16 3.12 2.30
C PHE A 98 -11.97 4.08 2.39
N ILE A 99 -11.21 4.24 1.31
CA ILE A 99 -10.14 5.24 1.25
C ILE A 99 -10.71 6.65 1.45
N ALA A 100 -11.76 7.01 0.71
CA ALA A 100 -12.38 8.33 0.82
C ALA A 100 -12.90 8.61 2.24
N MET A 101 -13.44 7.61 2.93
CA MET A 101 -13.82 7.74 4.34
C MET A 101 -12.61 7.94 5.25
N ALA A 102 -11.54 7.16 5.09
CA ALA A 102 -10.33 7.29 5.89
C ALA A 102 -9.61 8.64 5.67
N GLU A 103 -9.63 9.16 4.45
CA GLU A 103 -9.13 10.51 4.12
C GLU A 103 -9.93 11.60 4.84
N ARG A 104 -11.26 11.50 4.82
CA ARG A 104 -12.14 12.43 5.55
C ARG A 104 -11.94 12.39 7.06
N GLU A 105 -11.58 11.23 7.60
CA GLU A 105 -11.25 11.06 9.01
C GLU A 105 -9.81 11.49 9.37
N GLY A 106 -9.01 11.88 8.38
CA GLY A 106 -7.62 12.32 8.59
C GLY A 106 -6.65 11.20 8.97
N SER A 107 -7.04 9.94 8.78
CA SER A 107 -6.24 8.76 9.17
C SER A 107 -5.23 8.39 8.08
N LYS A 108 -4.12 9.14 8.01
CA LYS A 108 -3.12 9.00 6.93
C LYS A 108 -2.50 7.61 6.84
N GLU A 109 -2.23 6.98 7.97
CA GLU A 109 -1.64 5.64 8.03
C GLU A 109 -2.59 4.60 7.43
N VAL A 110 -3.89 4.70 7.75
CA VAL A 110 -4.93 3.81 7.22
C VAL A 110 -5.09 4.01 5.71
N VAL A 111 -5.08 5.25 5.24
CA VAL A 111 -5.13 5.57 3.81
C VAL A 111 -3.94 4.93 3.06
N GLN A 112 -2.73 5.02 3.63
CA GLN A 112 -1.54 4.42 3.03
C GLN A 112 -1.64 2.89 2.94
N GLU A 113 -2.07 2.22 4.01
CA GLU A 113 -2.24 0.76 4.02
C GLU A 113 -3.33 0.32 3.04
N LEU A 114 -4.46 1.03 2.96
CA LEU A 114 -5.53 0.75 2.00
C LEU A 114 -5.03 0.91 0.56
N HIS A 115 -4.29 1.98 0.26
CA HIS A 115 -3.69 2.17 -1.07
C HIS A 115 -2.69 1.06 -1.43
N LYS A 116 -1.87 0.63 -0.46
CA LYS A 116 -0.92 -0.46 -0.66
C LYS A 116 -1.64 -1.77 -0.96
N ALA A 117 -2.67 -2.12 -0.18
CA ALA A 117 -3.49 -3.30 -0.43
C ALA A 117 -4.17 -3.24 -1.81
N MET A 118 -4.73 -2.09 -2.18
CA MET A 118 -5.32 -1.89 -3.50
C MET A 118 -4.31 -2.07 -4.62
N ARG A 119 -3.09 -1.54 -4.48
CA ARG A 119 -2.03 -1.73 -5.46
C ARG A 119 -1.70 -3.21 -5.63
N ILE A 120 -1.58 -3.96 -4.54
CA ILE A 120 -1.31 -5.41 -4.59
C ILE A 120 -2.43 -6.17 -5.31
N ALA A 121 -3.69 -5.84 -5.05
CA ALA A 121 -4.82 -6.45 -5.76
C ALA A 121 -4.83 -6.10 -7.25
N MET A 122 -4.55 -4.83 -7.60
CA MET A 122 -4.45 -4.38 -8.98
C MET A 122 -3.30 -5.07 -9.73
N ASP A 123 -2.14 -5.20 -9.09
CA ASP A 123 -0.97 -5.86 -9.68
C ASP A 123 -1.25 -7.34 -9.95
N ALA A 124 -1.92 -8.03 -9.02
CA ALA A 124 -2.35 -9.41 -9.22
C ALA A 124 -3.36 -9.53 -10.38
N LYS A 125 -4.35 -8.63 -10.43
CA LYS A 125 -5.34 -8.61 -11.52
C LYS A 125 -4.67 -8.35 -12.87
N GLN A 126 -3.79 -7.36 -12.93
CA GLN A 126 -2.99 -7.02 -14.10
C GLN A 126 -2.18 -8.23 -14.57
N ALA A 127 -1.47 -8.91 -13.68
CA ALA A 127 -0.65 -10.08 -14.02
C ALA A 127 -1.46 -11.27 -14.55
N SER A 128 -2.75 -11.37 -14.20
CA SER A 128 -3.66 -12.42 -14.71
C SER A 128 -4.19 -12.16 -16.12
N LEU A 129 -4.05 -10.93 -16.63
CA LEU A 129 -4.54 -10.58 -17.97
C LEU A 129 -3.68 -11.22 -19.06
N ARG A 130 -4.25 -11.32 -20.27
CA ARG A 130 -3.46 -11.61 -21.46
C ARG A 130 -2.30 -10.61 -21.64
N PRO A 131 -1.11 -11.03 -22.10
CA PRO A 131 0.04 -10.15 -22.28
C PRO A 131 -0.25 -8.88 -23.09
N GLU A 132 -1.10 -8.95 -24.11
CA GLU A 132 -1.47 -7.80 -24.94
C GLU A 132 -2.30 -6.77 -24.16
N LEU A 133 -3.21 -7.23 -23.30
CA LEU A 133 -3.98 -6.35 -22.42
C LEU A 133 -3.11 -5.77 -21.31
N GLN A 134 -2.13 -6.55 -20.83
CA GLN A 134 -1.15 -6.04 -19.87
C GLN A 134 -0.36 -4.87 -20.46
N LEU A 135 0.17 -5.09 -21.67
CA LEU A 135 0.90 -4.09 -22.43
C LEU A 135 0.06 -2.84 -22.66
N MET A 136 -1.19 -3.00 -23.12
CA MET A 136 -2.08 -1.87 -23.36
C MET A 136 -2.27 -1.03 -22.08
N ASN A 137 -2.58 -1.66 -20.95
CA ASN A 137 -2.77 -0.94 -19.68
C ASN A 137 -1.51 -0.17 -19.25
N LEU A 138 -0.32 -0.75 -19.42
CA LEU A 138 0.95 -0.08 -19.08
C LEU A 138 1.24 1.09 -20.02
N LEU A 139 1.02 0.91 -21.33
CA LEU A 139 1.17 1.98 -22.32
C LEU A 139 0.17 3.12 -22.09
N MET A 140 -1.01 2.81 -21.54
CA MET A 140 -2.05 3.77 -21.12
C MET A 140 -1.77 4.43 -19.77
N ALA A 141 -0.87 3.88 -18.95
CA ALA A 141 -0.47 4.47 -17.67
C ALA A 141 0.83 5.29 -17.77
N ALA A 142 1.69 5.03 -18.76
CA ALA A 142 2.98 5.70 -18.96
C ALA A 142 2.90 7.25 -18.99
N PRO A 143 3.78 8.00 -18.30
CA PRO A 143 3.70 9.46 -18.28
C PRO A 143 4.03 10.11 -19.63
N ASP A 144 4.95 9.53 -20.40
CA ASP A 144 5.52 10.14 -21.60
C ASP A 144 5.94 9.11 -22.66
N GLY A 145 6.51 9.60 -23.77
CA GLY A 145 7.01 8.79 -24.88
C GLY A 145 8.19 7.87 -24.50
N PRO A 146 9.25 8.38 -23.84
CA PRO A 146 10.36 7.54 -23.37
C PRO A 146 9.92 6.40 -22.44
N ALA A 147 8.96 6.64 -21.55
CA ALA A 147 8.39 5.59 -20.72
C ALA A 147 7.65 4.53 -21.54
N ARG A 148 6.88 4.93 -22.57
CA ARG A 148 6.25 3.97 -23.50
C ARG A 148 7.27 3.16 -24.27
N ALA A 149 8.33 3.78 -24.78
CA ALA A 149 9.40 3.06 -25.50
C ALA A 149 10.05 1.97 -24.64
N LYS A 150 10.30 2.25 -23.34
CA LYS A 150 10.80 1.23 -22.40
C LYS A 150 9.80 0.09 -22.20
N ILE A 151 8.51 0.40 -22.09
CA ILE A 151 7.46 -0.62 -21.94
C ILE A 151 7.40 -1.49 -23.20
N TRP A 152 7.44 -0.89 -24.39
CA TRP A 152 7.50 -1.64 -25.64
C TRP A 152 8.67 -2.62 -25.66
N ALA A 153 9.90 -2.13 -25.43
CA ALA A 153 11.11 -2.97 -25.39
C ALA A 153 10.99 -4.13 -24.40
N GLN A 154 10.47 -3.88 -23.18
CA GLN A 154 10.27 -4.94 -22.18
C GLN A 154 9.32 -6.07 -22.62
N PHE A 155 8.42 -5.78 -23.56
CA PHE A 155 7.40 -6.71 -24.03
C PHE A 155 7.76 -7.35 -25.38
N THR A 156 8.60 -6.71 -26.19
CA THR A 156 9.03 -7.22 -27.51
C THR A 156 10.41 -7.85 -27.50
N GLU A 157 11.31 -7.40 -26.62
CA GLU A 157 12.71 -7.86 -26.56
C GLU A 157 13.00 -8.74 -25.33
N GLY A 158 12.09 -8.80 -24.36
CA GLY A 158 12.23 -9.62 -23.16
C GLY A 158 11.75 -11.06 -23.35
N ASP A 159 12.03 -11.93 -22.36
CA ASP A 159 11.56 -13.34 -22.29
C ASP A 159 10.04 -13.50 -22.06
N LYS A 160 9.24 -12.49 -22.40
CA LYS A 160 7.78 -12.55 -22.23
C LYS A 160 7.17 -13.42 -23.33
N ALA A 161 6.00 -13.98 -23.01
CA ALA A 161 5.22 -14.75 -23.98
C ALA A 161 5.03 -13.95 -25.28
N PRO A 162 5.08 -14.62 -26.45
CA PRO A 162 4.93 -13.96 -27.73
C PRO A 162 3.59 -13.23 -27.80
N LEU A 163 3.64 -11.99 -28.27
CA LEU A 163 2.46 -11.12 -28.37
C LEU A 163 1.74 -11.36 -29.69
N ASP A 164 0.41 -11.45 -29.62
CA ASP A 164 -0.45 -11.42 -30.80
C ASP A 164 -0.70 -9.95 -31.20
N GLY A 165 0.13 -9.45 -32.11
CA GLY A 165 0.02 -8.10 -32.66
C GLY A 165 -1.32 -7.82 -33.34
N ALA A 166 -1.92 -8.82 -33.99
CA ALA A 166 -3.22 -8.68 -34.66
C ALA A 166 -4.36 -8.56 -33.64
N PHE A 167 -4.28 -9.29 -32.53
CA PHE A 167 -5.20 -9.11 -31.41
C PHE A 167 -5.02 -7.75 -30.74
N PHE A 168 -3.77 -7.36 -30.43
CA PHE A 168 -3.47 -6.08 -29.78
C PHE A 168 -4.02 -4.89 -30.59
N THR A 169 -3.69 -4.83 -31.88
CA THR A 169 -4.14 -3.76 -32.78
C THR A 169 -5.66 -3.71 -32.92
N ARG A 170 -6.32 -4.88 -33.02
CA ARG A 170 -7.80 -4.97 -33.07
C ARG A 170 -8.46 -4.43 -31.80
N VAL A 171 -7.95 -4.82 -30.63
CA VAL A 171 -8.48 -4.34 -29.34
C VAL A 171 -8.26 -2.83 -29.21
N LEU A 172 -7.06 -2.35 -29.52
CA LEU A 172 -6.72 -0.92 -29.42
C LEU A 172 -7.57 -0.07 -30.38
N ALA A 173 -7.78 -0.54 -31.62
CA ALA A 173 -8.63 0.13 -32.59
C ALA A 173 -10.09 0.17 -32.13
N ARG A 174 -10.61 -0.93 -31.57
CA ARG A 174 -11.96 -0.97 -31.02
C ARG A 174 -12.12 0.01 -29.85
N PHE A 175 -11.18 -0.01 -28.91
CA PHE A 175 -11.20 0.89 -27.76
C PHE A 175 -11.11 2.36 -28.19
N SER A 176 -10.25 2.69 -29.15
CA SER A 176 -10.17 4.05 -29.71
C SER A 176 -11.46 4.49 -30.38
N LYS A 177 -12.16 3.59 -31.07
CA LYS A 177 -13.47 3.86 -31.67
C LYS A 177 -14.54 4.09 -30.61
N ASP A 178 -14.58 3.25 -29.57
CA ASP A 178 -15.56 3.35 -28.51
C ASP A 178 -15.39 4.68 -27.73
N VAL A 179 -14.15 5.05 -27.39
CA VAL A 179 -13.82 6.35 -26.78
C VAL A 179 -14.19 7.52 -27.69
N ALA A 180 -13.97 7.40 -29.01
CA ALA A 180 -14.37 8.44 -29.96
C ALA A 180 -15.89 8.62 -30.03
N SER A 181 -16.64 7.53 -29.95
CA SER A 181 -18.10 7.54 -30.00
C SER A 181 -18.77 8.05 -28.72
N GLY A 182 -18.16 7.82 -27.56
CA GLY A 182 -18.67 8.25 -26.25
C GLY A 182 -18.13 9.59 -25.76
N ALA A 183 -17.23 10.24 -26.50
CA ALA A 183 -16.60 11.48 -26.09
C ALA A 183 -17.62 12.63 -26.03
N SER A 184 -17.72 13.29 -24.89
CA SER A 184 -18.52 14.51 -24.74
C SER A 184 -17.79 15.77 -25.22
N GLY A 185 -16.62 15.60 -25.84
CA GLY A 185 -15.77 16.69 -26.35
C GLY A 185 -14.89 17.36 -25.30
N THR A 186 -14.76 16.78 -24.11
CA THR A 186 -13.97 17.38 -23.02
C THR A 186 -12.47 17.35 -23.32
N GLN A 187 -11.68 18.20 -22.65
CA GLN A 187 -10.22 18.16 -22.80
C GLN A 187 -9.63 16.81 -22.39
N LYS A 188 -10.25 16.13 -21.41
CA LYS A 188 -9.85 14.79 -20.99
C LYS A 188 -10.04 13.77 -22.12
N ASP A 189 -11.17 13.83 -22.82
CA ASP A 189 -11.46 12.93 -23.94
C ASP A 189 -10.48 13.14 -25.10
N LYS A 190 -10.17 14.41 -25.40
CA LYS A 190 -9.19 14.76 -26.43
C LYS A 190 -7.80 14.21 -26.09
N ASN A 191 -7.33 14.44 -24.87
CA ASN A 191 -6.05 13.92 -24.40
C ASN A 191 -5.99 12.39 -24.46
N LEU A 192 -7.10 11.72 -24.10
CA LEU A 192 -7.21 10.27 -24.17
C LEU A 192 -7.16 9.76 -25.62
N GLN A 193 -7.90 10.40 -26.53
CA GLN A 193 -7.88 10.05 -27.95
C GLN A 193 -6.49 10.25 -28.57
N ASP A 194 -5.83 11.37 -28.28
CA ASP A 194 -4.49 11.64 -28.79
C ASP A 194 -3.48 10.62 -28.30
N ARG A 195 -3.63 10.18 -27.05
CA ARG A 195 -2.81 9.11 -26.49
C ARG A 195 -3.04 7.78 -27.20
N LEU A 196 -4.29 7.39 -27.44
CA LEU A 196 -4.63 6.16 -28.15
C LEU A 196 -4.11 6.16 -29.58
N ARG A 197 -4.23 7.29 -30.30
CA ARG A 197 -3.66 7.45 -31.64
C ARG A 197 -2.15 7.29 -31.65
N ARG A 198 -1.43 7.85 -30.66
CA ARG A 198 0.02 7.69 -30.53
C ARG A 198 0.41 6.24 -30.33
N ILE A 199 -0.26 5.53 -29.42
CA ILE A 199 0.01 4.11 -29.16
C ILE A 199 -0.28 3.26 -30.41
N LEU A 200 -1.36 3.57 -31.14
CA LEU A 200 -1.68 2.88 -32.38
C LEU A 200 -0.61 3.11 -33.46
N SER A 201 -0.14 4.34 -33.62
CA SER A 201 0.97 4.67 -34.51
C SER A 201 2.25 3.92 -34.13
N GLU A 202 2.63 3.97 -32.84
CA GLU A 202 3.79 3.26 -32.30
C GLU A 202 3.69 1.75 -32.53
N SER A 203 2.50 1.16 -32.43
CA SER A 203 2.31 -0.29 -32.60
C SER A 203 2.72 -0.81 -33.98
N SER A 204 2.67 0.02 -35.02
CA SER A 204 3.12 -0.36 -36.37
C SER A 204 4.62 -0.62 -36.48
N ILE A 205 5.41 -0.04 -35.56
CA ILE A 205 6.86 -0.25 -35.47
C ILE A 205 7.17 -1.64 -34.90
N TYR A 206 6.36 -2.08 -33.92
CA TYR A 206 6.59 -3.31 -33.16
C TYR A 206 5.84 -4.52 -33.72
N PHE A 207 4.75 -4.29 -34.43
CA PHE A 207 3.94 -5.32 -35.09
C PHE A 207 3.75 -4.94 -36.57
N PRO A 208 4.78 -5.08 -37.41
CA PRO A 208 4.62 -4.88 -38.84
C PRO A 208 3.67 -5.96 -39.38
N THR A 209 2.54 -5.51 -39.93
CA THR A 209 1.57 -6.35 -40.65
C THR A 209 2.09 -6.79 -41.99
#